data_AF-A0A3D5R8J8-F1
#
_entry.id   AF-A0A3D5R8J8-F1
#
_cell.length_a   1.000
_cell.length_b   1.000
_cell.length_c   1.000
_cell.angle_alpha   90.00
_cell.angle_beta   90.00
_cell.angle_gamma   90.00
#
_symmetry.space_group_name_H-M   'P 1'
#
loop_
_entity.id
_entity.type
_entity.pdbx_description
1 polymer ?
#
loop_
_entity_poly.entity_id
_entity_poly.type
_entity_poly.pdbx_seq_one_letter_code
_entity_poly.pdbx_strand_id
1 'polypeptide(L)'
;KEFHFIEIMACEGGCVNGGGQSHVPAKTRMYVDRRVERAKALYEEDSIKEIRKSHQNPEIQKLYNEFLRKPNAEISHKLLHTHYTKRSSYDLDNQKEYEDIKSTL
;
A
#
# COMPACT_ATOMS: atom_id res chain seq x y z
N LYS A 1 10.31 21.16 7.08
CA LYS A 1 8.89 20.74 7.20
C LYS A 1 8.82 19.74 8.33
N GLU A 2 7.85 19.86 9.23
CA GLU A 2 7.58 18.89 10.29
C GLU A 2 6.38 18.04 9.88
N PHE A 3 6.46 16.72 10.09
CA PHE A 3 5.43 15.76 9.75
C PHE A 3 5.10 14.90 10.98
N HIS A 4 3.82 14.67 11.25
CA HIS A 4 3.36 13.82 12.36
C HIS A 4 3.26 12.35 11.99
N PHE A 5 2.98 12.05 10.72
CA PHE A 5 2.82 10.70 10.18
C PHE A 5 3.10 10.71 8.68
N ILE A 6 3.66 9.62 8.17
CA ILE A 6 4.02 9.46 6.76
C ILE A 6 3.53 8.11 6.23
N GLU A 7 3.04 8.11 5.00
CA GLU A 7 2.69 6.91 4.23
C GLU A 7 3.51 6.90 2.94
N ILE A 8 4.12 5.77 2.62
CA ILE A 8 5.01 5.61 1.46
C ILE A 8 4.49 4.49 0.58
N MET A 9 4.30 4.80 -0.71
CA MET A 9 3.86 3.84 -1.73
C MET A 9 4.97 3.68 -2.78
N ALA A 10 5.29 2.44 -3.15
CA ALA A 10 6.33 2.18 -4.15
C ALA A 10 5.87 2.48 -5.59
N CYS A 11 4.61 2.17 -5.91
CA CYS A 11 4.04 2.43 -7.23
C CYS A 11 3.43 3.84 -7.27
N GLU A 12 3.70 4.57 -8.36
CA GLU A 12 3.08 5.87 -8.60
C GLU A 12 1.55 5.71 -8.75
N GLY A 13 0.79 6.44 -7.92
CA GLY A 13 -0.66 6.30 -7.85
C GLY A 13 -1.15 5.12 -7.00
N GLY A 14 -0.27 4.46 -6.25
CA GLY A 14 -0.62 3.38 -5.33
C GLY A 14 -1.00 2.07 -6.02
N CYS A 15 -1.67 1.18 -5.28
CA CYS A 15 -1.94 -0.19 -5.70
C CYS A 15 -2.79 -0.31 -6.99
N VAL A 16 -3.64 0.69 -7.28
CA VAL A 16 -4.47 0.73 -8.52
C VAL A 16 -3.62 0.82 -9.80
N ASN A 17 -2.35 1.16 -9.66
CA ASN A 17 -1.37 1.22 -10.74
C ASN A 17 -0.18 0.27 -10.54
N GLY A 18 -0.32 -0.75 -9.69
CA GLY A 18 0.73 -1.76 -9.48
C GLY A 18 1.13 -2.47 -10.77
N GLY A 19 2.35 -3.00 -10.81
CA GLY A 19 2.93 -3.65 -12.00
C GLY A 19 2.13 -4.85 -12.53
N GLY A 20 1.33 -5.51 -11.67
CA GLY A 20 0.44 -6.62 -12.05
C GLY A 20 -0.93 -6.20 -12.58
N GLN A 21 -1.24 -4.89 -12.65
CA GLN A 21 -2.54 -4.41 -13.13
C GLN A 21 -2.65 -4.50 -14.66
N SER A 22 -3.86 -4.72 -15.19
CA SER A 22 -4.08 -4.85 -16.64
C SER A 22 -3.47 -3.68 -17.41
N HIS A 23 -2.71 -4.01 -18.46
CA HIS A 23 -2.12 -3.01 -19.33
C HIS A 23 -3.21 -2.36 -20.20
N VAL A 24 -3.15 -1.04 -20.27
CA VAL A 24 -4.05 -0.24 -21.12
C VAL A 24 -3.27 0.16 -22.38
N PRO A 25 -3.86 0.07 -23.59
CA PRO A 25 -3.19 0.48 -24.82
C PRO A 25 -2.70 1.93 -24.78
N ALA A 26 -1.59 2.21 -25.45
CA ALA A 26 -0.99 3.55 -25.47
C ALA A 26 -1.98 4.63 -25.93
N LYS A 27 -2.75 4.35 -27.00
CA LYS A 27 -3.77 5.26 -27.52
C LYS A 27 -4.80 5.66 -26.45
N THR A 28 -5.24 4.73 -25.61
CA THR A 28 -6.21 5.02 -24.54
C THR A 28 -5.57 5.86 -23.43
N ARG A 29 -4.31 5.61 -23.08
CA ARG A 29 -3.60 6.38 -22.05
C ARG A 29 -3.41 7.86 -22.40
N MET A 30 -3.45 8.22 -23.69
CA MET A 30 -3.39 9.61 -24.12
C MET A 30 -4.62 10.43 -23.71
N TYR A 31 -5.76 9.77 -23.52
CA TYR A 31 -7.04 10.45 -23.24
C TYR A 31 -7.58 10.15 -21.85
N VAL A 32 -7.12 9.07 -21.20
CA VAL A 32 -7.66 8.59 -19.92
C VAL A 32 -6.54 8.27 -18.94
N ASP A 33 -6.56 8.92 -17.78
CA ASP A 33 -5.75 8.49 -16.63
C ASP A 33 -6.43 7.32 -15.93
N ARG A 34 -6.01 6.12 -16.33
CA ARG A 34 -6.43 4.84 -15.73
C ARG A 34 -6.28 4.76 -14.20
N ARG A 35 -5.39 5.53 -13.58
CA ARG A 35 -5.21 5.54 -12.11
C ARG A 35 -6.42 6.20 -11.45
N VAL A 36 -6.83 7.34 -11.99
CA VAL A 36 -7.99 8.11 -11.51
C VAL A 36 -9.27 7.31 -11.72
N GLU A 37 -9.48 6.74 -12.91
CA GLU A 37 -10.70 5.97 -13.19
C GLU A 37 -10.83 4.73 -12.28
N ARG A 38 -9.72 4.01 -12.03
CA ARG A 38 -9.73 2.86 -11.11
C ARG A 38 -10.00 3.27 -9.67
N ALA A 39 -9.36 4.35 -9.21
CA ALA A 39 -9.58 4.86 -7.86
C ALA A 39 -11.02 5.35 -7.68
N LYS A 40 -11.57 6.04 -8.68
CA LYS A 40 -12.94 6.54 -8.69
C LYS A 40 -13.96 5.42 -8.43
N ALA A 41 -13.84 4.30 -9.15
CA ALA A 41 -14.75 3.16 -8.95
C ALA A 41 -14.70 2.62 -7.49
N LEU A 42 -13.52 2.58 -6.87
CA LEU A 42 -13.37 2.17 -5.47
C LEU A 42 -14.00 3.17 -4.50
N TYR A 43 -13.83 4.47 -4.74
CA TYR A 43 -14.41 5.50 -3.88
C TYR A 43 -15.92 5.63 -4.03
N GLU A 44 -16.45 5.42 -5.24
CA GLU A 44 -17.89 5.35 -5.48
C GLU A 44 -18.51 4.17 -4.71
N GLU A 45 -17.89 3.00 -4.76
CA GLU A 45 -18.32 1.81 -4.00
C GLU A 45 -18.25 2.03 -2.49
N ASP A 46 -17.17 2.63 -1.98
CA ASP A 46 -17.07 2.98 -0.57
C ASP A 46 -18.15 3.99 -0.17
N SER A 47 -18.44 4.96 -1.04
CA SER A 47 -19.36 6.07 -0.73
C SER A 47 -20.79 5.63 -0.43
N ILE A 48 -21.24 4.55 -1.09
CA ILE A 48 -22.60 4.02 -0.98
C ILE A 48 -22.76 2.98 0.13
N LYS A 49 -21.68 2.57 0.78
CA LYS A 49 -21.76 1.61 1.90
C LYS A 49 -22.39 2.27 3.13
N GLU A 50 -23.31 1.55 3.76
CA GLU A 50 -23.88 1.94 5.05
C GLU A 50 -22.83 1.90 6.18
N ILE A 51 -21.97 0.86 6.16
CA ILE A 51 -20.88 0.69 7.12
C ILE A 51 -19.54 0.96 6.44
N ARG A 52 -18.91 2.10 6.79
CA ARG A 52 -17.65 2.57 6.20
C ARG A 52 -16.49 2.69 7.19
N LYS A 53 -16.75 2.46 8.47
CA LYS A 53 -15.73 2.49 9.53
C LYS A 53 -15.48 1.08 10.03
N SER A 54 -14.23 0.62 10.01
CA SER A 54 -13.89 -0.76 10.35
C SER A 54 -14.35 -1.19 11.75
N HIS A 55 -14.35 -0.27 12.74
CA HIS A 55 -14.82 -0.56 14.10
C HIS A 55 -16.35 -0.69 14.23
N GLN A 56 -17.11 -0.31 13.21
CA GLN A 56 -18.57 -0.49 13.15
C GLN A 56 -18.97 -1.80 12.47
N ASN A 57 -18.02 -2.54 11.87
CA ASN A 57 -18.30 -3.81 11.23
C ASN A 57 -18.64 -4.90 12.28
N PRO A 58 -19.84 -5.51 12.24
CA PRO A 58 -20.26 -6.52 13.22
C PRO A 58 -19.33 -7.74 13.30
N GLU A 59 -18.80 -8.19 12.16
CA GLU A 59 -17.89 -9.35 12.12
C GLU A 59 -16.54 -9.02 12.77
N ILE A 60 -16.05 -7.79 12.61
CA ILE A 60 -14.84 -7.32 13.29
C ILE A 60 -15.09 -7.23 14.80
N GLN A 61 -16.22 -6.65 15.22
CA GLN A 61 -16.57 -6.57 16.64
C GLN A 61 -16.65 -7.97 17.26
N LYS A 62 -17.31 -8.91 16.59
CA LYS A 62 -17.40 -10.31 17.02
C LYS A 62 -16.02 -10.95 17.14
N LEU A 63 -15.16 -10.82 16.13
CA LEU A 63 -13.80 -11.34 16.14
C LEU A 63 -12.98 -10.83 17.33
N TYR A 64 -13.11 -9.54 17.66
CA TYR A 64 -12.45 -8.98 18.84
C TYR A 64 -13.06 -9.47 20.14
N ASN A 65 -14.39 -9.48 20.27
CA ASN A 65 -15.07 -9.92 21.49
C ASN A 65 -14.79 -11.40 21.83
N GLU A 66 -14.79 -12.27 20.82
CA GLU A 66 -14.70 -13.71 21.02
C GLU A 66 -13.25 -14.23 21.02
N PHE A 67 -12.33 -13.56 20.31
CA PHE A 67 -10.98 -14.11 20.08
C PHE A 67 -9.86 -13.11 20.33
N LEU A 68 -9.81 -11.99 19.59
CA LEU A 68 -8.67 -11.07 19.61
C LEU A 68 -8.62 -10.17 20.86
N ARG A 69 -9.70 -10.16 21.66
CA ARG A 69 -9.95 -9.33 22.84
C ARG A 69 -10.06 -7.84 22.52
N LYS A 70 -8.96 -7.11 22.64
CA LYS A 70 -8.91 -5.66 22.40
C LYS A 70 -7.74 -5.32 21.47
N PRO A 71 -7.80 -4.20 20.73
CA PRO A 71 -6.65 -3.71 19.98
C PRO A 71 -5.41 -3.62 20.89
N ASN A 72 -4.26 -4.04 20.36
CA ASN A 72 -2.99 -4.10 21.11
C ASN A 72 -2.97 -5.05 22.33
N ALA A 73 -3.95 -5.95 22.50
CA ALA A 73 -3.82 -7.04 23.47
C ALA A 73 -2.71 -8.03 23.06
N GLU A 74 -2.23 -8.85 24.00
CA GLU A 74 -1.18 -9.85 23.75
C GLU A 74 -1.47 -10.74 22.53
N ILE A 75 -2.69 -11.31 22.46
CA ILE A 75 -3.09 -12.17 21.32
C ILE A 75 -3.19 -11.39 20.00
N SER A 76 -3.71 -10.16 20.03
CA SER A 76 -3.77 -9.28 18.85
C SER A 76 -2.37 -8.91 18.36
N HIS A 77 -1.46 -8.57 19.29
CA HIS A 77 -0.08 -8.24 18.96
C HIS A 77 0.66 -9.45 18.39
N LYS A 78 0.47 -10.63 18.97
CA LYS A 78 1.08 -11.87 18.48
C LYS A 78 0.64 -12.24 17.07
N LEU A 79 -0.61 -11.98 16.69
CA LEU A 79 -1.18 -12.42 15.42
C LEU A 79 -1.15 -11.37 14.32
N LEU A 80 -1.34 -10.09 14.65
CA LEU A 80 -1.58 -9.02 13.68
C LEU A 80 -0.43 -8.01 13.59
N HIS A 81 0.56 -8.08 14.49
CA HIS A 81 1.72 -7.19 14.45
C HIS A 81 2.95 -7.95 13.97
N THR A 82 3.88 -7.22 13.36
CA THR A 82 5.14 -7.75 12.85
C THR A 82 6.30 -6.85 13.25
N HIS A 83 7.51 -7.33 13.05
CA HIS A 83 8.74 -6.59 13.32
C HIS A 83 9.58 -6.54 12.05
N TYR A 84 10.29 -5.42 11.87
CA TYR A 84 11.23 -5.23 10.78
C TYR A 84 12.65 -5.25 11.33
N THR A 85 13.56 -5.88 10.61
CA THR A 85 14.99 -5.88 10.93
C THR A 85 15.74 -5.08 9.89
N LYS A 86 16.82 -4.41 10.32
CA LYS A 86 17.72 -3.72 9.40
C LYS A 86 18.33 -4.75 8.45
N ARG A 87 18.15 -4.52 7.14
CA ARG A 87 18.86 -5.28 6.09
C ARG A 87 20.04 -4.46 5.59
N SER A 88 21.06 -5.13 5.10
CA SER A 88 22.08 -4.45 4.28
C SER A 88 21.40 -3.84 3.06
N SER A 89 21.93 -2.71 2.60
CA SER A 89 21.65 -2.23 1.25
C SER A 89 21.96 -3.35 0.26
N TYR A 90 21.23 -3.43 -0.86
CA TYR A 90 21.52 -4.41 -1.91
C TYR A 90 23.02 -4.45 -2.22
N ASP A 91 23.63 -5.63 -2.18
CA ASP A 91 24.93 -5.84 -2.82
C ASP A 91 24.65 -5.81 -4.32
N LEU A 92 24.85 -4.64 -4.95
CA LEU A 92 24.77 -4.56 -6.40
C LEU A 92 26.01 -5.30 -6.93
N ASP A 93 25.82 -6.46 -7.57
CA ASP A 93 26.91 -7.20 -8.22
C ASP A 93 27.74 -6.29 -9.16
N ASN A 94 27.09 -5.24 -9.69
CA ASN A 94 27.66 -4.25 -10.60
C ASN A 94 27.78 -2.84 -9.97
N GLN A 95 27.90 -2.71 -8.64
CA GLN A 95 28.04 -1.40 -7.97
C GLN A 95 29.14 -0.55 -8.62
N LYS A 96 30.26 -1.20 -8.97
CA LYS A 96 31.41 -0.55 -9.59
C LYS A 96 31.10 -0.01 -10.99
N GLU A 97 30.44 -0.82 -11.82
CA GLU A 97 30.01 -0.42 -13.17
C GLU A 97 29.01 0.75 -13.12
N TYR A 98 28.08 0.74 -12.16
CA TYR A 98 27.14 1.83 -11.94
C TYR A 98 27.84 3.14 -11.57
N GLU A 99 28.77 3.12 -10.62
CA GLU A 99 29.53 4.31 -10.23
C GLU A 99 30.45 4.80 -11.37
N ASP A 100 31.05 3.88 -12.14
CA ASP A 100 31.87 4.21 -13.30
C ASP A 100 31.04 4.95 -14.37
N ILE A 101 29.86 4.44 -14.73
CA ILE A 101 28.92 5.10 -15.68
C ILE A 101 28.47 6.47 -15.15
N LYS A 102 28.15 6.56 -13.86
CA LYS A 102 27.69 7.81 -13.24
C LYS A 102 28.79 8.87 -13.20
N SER A 103 30.06 8.48 -13.07
CA SER A 103 31.20 9.41 -13.07
C SER A 103 31.51 10.01 -14.44
N THR A 104 31.00 9.40 -15.52
CA THR A 104 31.19 9.88 -16.90
C THR A 104 30.05 10.77 -17.40
N LEU A 105 29.00 10.96 -16.59
CA LEU A 105 27.89 11.90 -16.79
C LEU A 105 28.15 13.24 -16.07
#